data_AF-A0A7C3IAN3-F1
#
_entry.id   AF-A0A7C3IAN3-F1
#
_cell.length_a   1.000
_cell.length_b   1.000
_cell.length_c   1.000
_cell.angle_alpha   90.00
_cell.angle_beta   90.00
_cell.angle_gamma   90.00
#
_symmetry.space_group_name_H-M   'P 1'
#
loop_
_entity.id
_entity.type
_entity.pdbx_description
1 polymer ?
#
loop_
_entity_poly.entity_id
_entity_poly.type
_entity_poly.pdbx_seq_one_letter_code
_entity_poly.pdbx_strand_id
1 'polypeptide(L)'
;MEFLGECAGRRLLAALVFLAIFGKKLFPFPDGAVRKGPLLGLYLFLGFIAQNVGLNYTTASKSAFITSLMVVFVPILQYVMEKRPPTLGNIFGIGAAVAGLWLMTSPTGADLNIGDVLTLICAMFFALYIVYLDVASRAMTTPQLTFLQSATCAVLGVVATLGLEDFFFQPTLSVVLAVGYLTLFATVLTTFMQTKYQKFTTPTRAAVIFTVEPVWASLMAYVLLGERLGTLGVVGGALIITGVLISELSDKIPFFNKGLAAEEEAS
;
A
#
# COMPACT_ATOMS: atom_id res chain seq x y z
N MET A 1 22.23 -6.87 1.73
CA MET A 1 22.02 -5.60 2.45
C MET A 1 22.41 -4.45 1.52
N GLU A 2 21.69 -4.29 0.40
CA GLU A 2 21.82 -3.12 -0.51
C GLU A 2 20.46 -2.42 -0.69
N PHE A 3 19.42 -2.95 -0.04
CA PHE A 3 18.03 -2.54 -0.23
C PHE A 3 17.71 -1.22 0.47
N LEU A 4 18.39 -0.91 1.58
CA LEU A 4 18.21 0.35 2.30
C LEU A 4 18.71 1.50 1.44
N GLY A 5 19.90 1.36 0.86
CA GLY A 5 20.47 2.32 -0.08
C GLY A 5 19.60 2.54 -1.31
N GLU A 6 19.07 1.47 -1.92
CA GLU A 6 18.19 1.60 -3.10
C GLU A 6 16.86 2.29 -2.74
N CYS A 7 16.22 1.89 -1.63
CA CYS A 7 14.98 2.50 -1.18
C CYS A 7 15.17 3.98 -0.83
N ALA A 8 16.27 4.31 -0.15
CA ALA A 8 16.64 5.68 0.18
C ALA A 8 16.87 6.52 -1.09
N GLY A 9 17.65 6.00 -2.04
CA GLY A 9 17.95 6.65 -3.31
C GLY A 9 16.69 6.91 -4.14
N ARG A 10 15.83 5.89 -4.29
CA ARG A 10 14.57 6.03 -5.03
C ARG A 10 13.63 7.04 -4.38
N ARG A 11 13.50 7.04 -3.05
CA ARG A 11 12.65 7.98 -2.32
C ARG A 11 13.21 9.41 -2.34
N LEU A 12 14.53 9.56 -2.33
CA LEU A 12 15.21 10.85 -2.50
C LEU A 12 14.94 11.42 -3.90
N LEU A 13 15.16 10.61 -4.95
CA LEU A 13 14.86 11.02 -6.32
C LEU A 13 13.38 11.39 -6.49
N ALA A 14 12.46 10.61 -5.90
CA ALA A 14 11.04 10.93 -5.93
C ALA A 14 10.74 12.29 -5.25
N ALA A 15 11.34 12.56 -4.08
CA ALA A 15 11.20 13.85 -3.39
C ALA A 15 11.73 15.01 -4.23
N LEU A 16 12.88 14.83 -4.90
CA LEU A 16 13.45 15.83 -5.81
C LEU A 16 12.57 16.06 -7.04
N VAL A 17 11.98 15.00 -7.62
CA VAL A 17 11.03 15.11 -8.73
C VAL A 17 9.78 15.88 -8.29
N PHE A 18 9.22 15.58 -7.11
CA PHE A 18 8.08 16.34 -6.58
C PHE A 18 8.43 17.81 -6.33
N LEU A 19 9.63 18.08 -5.80
CA LEU A 19 10.13 19.44 -5.63
C LEU A 19 10.30 20.17 -6.97
N ALA A 20 10.82 19.49 -8.00
CA ALA A 20 11.01 20.07 -9.32
C ALA A 20 9.68 20.38 -10.03
N ILE A 21 8.69 19.49 -9.93
CA ILE A 21 7.38 19.64 -10.60
C ILE A 21 6.50 20.67 -9.87
N PHE A 22 6.45 20.62 -8.54
CA PHE A 22 5.50 21.41 -7.75
C PHE A 22 6.13 22.65 -7.11
N GLY A 23 7.46 22.67 -6.92
CA GLY A 23 8.26 23.84 -6.55
C GLY A 23 7.63 24.68 -5.45
N LYS A 24 7.39 25.96 -5.76
CA LYS A 24 6.81 26.94 -4.83
C LYS A 24 5.40 26.56 -4.34
N LYS A 25 4.65 25.72 -5.05
CA LYS A 25 3.30 25.26 -4.63
C LYS A 25 3.33 24.35 -3.40
N LEU A 26 4.51 23.85 -3.01
CA LEU A 26 4.67 23.08 -1.78
C LEU A 26 4.64 23.98 -0.54
N PHE A 27 4.98 25.26 -0.68
CA PHE A 27 5.19 26.19 0.43
C PHE A 27 4.18 27.36 0.39
N PRO A 28 3.83 27.93 1.56
CA PRO A 28 4.16 27.45 2.90
C PRO A 28 3.38 26.18 3.27
N PHE A 29 3.91 25.41 4.22
CA PHE A 29 3.19 24.27 4.76
C PHE A 29 2.10 24.74 5.73
N PRO A 30 0.88 24.17 5.68
CA PRO A 30 -0.16 24.49 6.64
C PRO A 30 0.20 23.99 8.05
N ASP A 31 -0.45 24.53 9.08
CA ASP A 31 -0.18 24.15 10.46
C ASP A 31 -0.36 22.63 10.68
N GLY A 32 0.63 22.02 11.35
CA GLY A 32 0.66 20.58 11.60
C GLY A 32 1.14 19.71 10.43
N ALA A 33 1.37 20.27 9.25
CA ALA A 33 1.94 19.54 8.09
C ALA A 33 3.29 18.88 8.41
N VAL A 34 4.15 19.61 9.12
CA VAL A 34 5.49 19.14 9.55
C VAL A 34 5.43 18.01 10.58
N ARG A 35 4.27 17.75 11.19
CA ARG A 35 4.04 16.58 12.05
C ARG A 35 3.34 15.46 11.29
N LYS A 36 2.30 15.79 10.52
CA LYS A 36 1.47 14.80 9.82
C LYS A 36 2.20 14.14 8.65
N GLY A 37 2.88 14.92 7.81
CA GLY A 37 3.62 14.41 6.66
C GLY A 37 4.74 13.42 7.05
N PRO A 38 5.60 13.78 8.02
CA PRO A 38 6.64 12.84 8.47
C PRO A 38 6.10 11.59 9.17
N LEU A 39 5.03 11.69 9.95
CA LEU A 39 4.42 10.50 10.54
C LEU A 39 3.87 9.54 9.47
N LEU A 40 3.29 10.07 8.40
CA LEU A 40 2.85 9.28 7.25
C LEU A 40 4.05 8.59 6.55
N GLY A 41 5.13 9.33 6.31
CA GLY A 41 6.37 8.77 5.76
C GLY A 41 7.03 7.73 6.66
N LEU A 42 6.91 7.87 7.98
CA LEU A 42 7.41 6.89 8.95
C LEU A 42 6.68 5.56 8.85
N TYR A 43 5.34 5.55 8.80
CA TYR A 43 4.58 4.30 8.63
C TYR A 43 4.94 3.60 7.31
N LEU A 44 5.06 4.38 6.24
CA LEU A 44 5.47 3.86 4.94
C LEU A 44 6.87 3.22 5.01
N PHE A 45 7.84 3.92 5.60
CA PHE A 45 9.21 3.42 5.76
C PHE A 45 9.26 2.15 6.60
N LEU A 46 8.62 2.13 7.77
CA LEU A 46 8.59 0.96 8.65
C LEU A 46 7.96 -0.26 7.96
N GLY A 47 6.89 -0.06 7.18
CA GLY A 47 6.29 -1.11 6.36
C GLY A 47 7.26 -1.68 5.33
N PHE A 48 7.98 -0.81 4.60
CA PHE A 48 9.00 -1.27 3.63
C PHE A 48 10.15 -2.02 4.31
N ILE A 49 10.67 -1.51 5.43
CA ILE A 49 11.76 -2.18 6.16
C ILE A 49 11.32 -3.57 6.63
N ALA A 50 10.16 -3.66 7.31
CA ALA A 50 9.65 -4.93 7.80
C ALA A 50 9.47 -5.95 6.67
N GLN A 51 8.94 -5.52 5.51
CA GLN A 51 8.77 -6.39 4.36
C GLN A 51 10.09 -6.87 3.76
N ASN A 52 11.03 -5.94 3.52
CA ASN A 52 12.31 -6.27 2.90
C ASN A 52 13.16 -7.17 3.80
N VAL A 53 13.16 -6.92 5.12
CA VAL A 53 13.81 -7.82 6.08
C VAL A 53 13.12 -9.18 6.08
N GLY A 54 11.77 -9.21 6.11
CA GLY A 54 10.98 -10.44 6.09
C GLY A 54 11.24 -11.32 4.87
N LEU A 55 11.41 -10.73 3.69
CA LEU A 55 11.73 -11.42 2.44
C LEU A 55 13.07 -12.16 2.43
N ASN A 56 13.98 -11.89 3.39
CA ASN A 56 15.20 -12.71 3.55
C ASN A 56 14.90 -14.07 4.18
N TYR A 57 13.73 -14.24 4.81
CA TYR A 57 13.36 -15.44 5.58
C TYR A 57 12.10 -16.14 5.06
N THR A 58 11.27 -15.45 4.26
CA THR A 58 10.05 -16.01 3.66
C THR A 58 10.07 -15.87 2.13
N THR A 59 9.16 -16.57 1.45
CA THR A 59 9.07 -16.49 -0.02
C THR A 59 8.32 -15.23 -0.46
N ALA A 60 8.60 -14.75 -1.67
CA ALA A 60 7.90 -13.58 -2.23
C ALA A 60 6.38 -13.79 -2.31
N SER A 61 5.93 -14.99 -2.70
CA SER A 61 4.49 -15.32 -2.75
C SER A 61 3.85 -15.32 -1.36
N LYS A 62 4.47 -15.97 -0.38
CA LYS A 62 3.98 -15.99 1.01
C LYS A 62 3.96 -14.59 1.61
N SER A 63 5.00 -13.79 1.33
CA SER A 63 5.06 -12.40 1.77
C SER A 63 3.97 -11.54 1.14
N ALA A 64 3.76 -11.62 -0.18
CA ALA A 64 2.72 -10.86 -0.87
C ALA A 64 1.31 -11.19 -0.35
N PHE A 65 1.04 -12.48 -0.07
CA PHE A 65 -0.19 -12.91 0.58
C PHE A 65 -0.36 -12.26 1.96
N ILE A 66 0.65 -12.38 2.83
CA ILE A 66 0.60 -11.85 4.20
C ILE A 66 0.46 -10.32 4.19
N THR A 67 1.17 -9.60 3.32
CA THR A 67 1.04 -8.14 3.20
C THR A 67 -0.38 -7.74 2.79
N SER A 68 -0.99 -8.49 1.88
CA SER A 68 -2.35 -8.21 1.42
C SER A 68 -3.42 -8.41 2.50
N LEU A 69 -3.10 -9.10 3.62
CA LEU A 69 -3.95 -9.14 4.81
C LEU A 69 -4.13 -7.75 5.46
N MET A 70 -3.42 -6.71 5.01
CA MET A 70 -3.75 -5.32 5.35
C MET A 70 -5.22 -4.98 5.09
N VAL A 71 -5.88 -5.64 4.12
CA VAL A 71 -7.33 -5.49 3.86
C VAL A 71 -8.20 -5.84 5.07
N VAL A 72 -7.71 -6.69 5.97
CA VAL A 72 -8.39 -7.05 7.23
C VAL A 72 -8.07 -6.03 8.34
N PHE A 73 -6.85 -5.51 8.38
CA PHE A 73 -6.43 -4.54 9.41
C PHE A 73 -7.00 -3.14 9.17
N VAL A 74 -7.12 -2.71 7.92
CA VAL A 74 -7.60 -1.37 7.55
C VAL A 74 -8.98 -1.02 8.15
N PRO A 75 -10.04 -1.84 8.05
CA PRO A 75 -11.34 -1.50 8.64
C PRO A 75 -11.29 -1.38 10.17
N ILE A 76 -10.48 -2.21 10.85
CA ILE A 76 -10.30 -2.16 12.30
C ILE A 76 -9.63 -0.84 12.69
N LEU A 77 -8.54 -0.49 12.01
CA LEU A 77 -7.82 0.76 12.24
C LEU A 77 -8.65 1.98 11.85
N GLN A 78 -9.43 1.90 10.78
CA GLN A 78 -10.34 2.95 10.37
C GLN A 78 -11.40 3.20 11.45
N TYR A 79 -11.97 2.14 12.02
CA TYR A 79 -12.90 2.28 13.14
C TYR A 79 -12.22 2.92 14.37
N VAL A 80 -11.01 2.49 14.73
CA VAL A 80 -10.29 3.04 15.89
C VAL A 80 -9.89 4.51 15.69
N MET A 81 -9.43 4.88 14.51
CA MET A 81 -8.87 6.23 14.24
C MET A 81 -9.93 7.24 13.81
N GLU A 82 -10.91 6.83 13.00
CA GLU A 82 -11.92 7.72 12.43
C GLU A 82 -13.33 7.50 12.99
N LYS A 83 -13.54 6.46 13.81
CA LYS A 83 -14.87 6.06 14.33
C LYS A 83 -15.88 5.78 13.23
N ARG A 84 -15.41 5.24 12.10
CA ARG A 84 -16.23 4.86 10.95
C ARG A 84 -16.25 3.34 10.82
N PRO A 85 -17.35 2.65 11.20
CA PRO A 85 -17.43 1.21 11.09
C PRO A 85 -17.50 0.78 9.60
N PRO A 86 -16.98 -0.42 9.26
CA PRO A 86 -17.15 -0.97 7.92
C PRO A 86 -18.62 -1.35 7.68
N THR A 87 -19.12 -1.07 6.48
CA THR A 87 -20.46 -1.52 6.08
C THR A 87 -20.50 -3.04 5.92
N LEU A 88 -21.69 -3.64 5.94
CA LEU A 88 -21.86 -5.06 5.66
C LEU A 88 -21.27 -5.45 4.30
N GLY A 89 -21.44 -4.60 3.29
CA GLY A 89 -20.83 -4.81 1.97
C GLY A 89 -19.31 -4.82 2.00
N ASN A 90 -18.68 -3.98 2.82
CA ASN A 90 -17.24 -4.05 3.04
C ASN A 90 -16.83 -5.38 3.67
N ILE A 91 -17.57 -5.88 4.67
CA ILE A 91 -17.26 -7.15 5.34
C ILE A 91 -17.32 -8.32 4.34
N PHE A 92 -18.37 -8.40 3.53
CA PHE A 92 -18.47 -9.44 2.48
C PHE A 92 -17.39 -9.27 1.41
N GLY A 93 -17.10 -8.03 1.01
CA GLY A 93 -16.05 -7.72 0.04
C GLY A 93 -14.66 -8.14 0.52
N ILE A 94 -14.34 -7.86 1.79
CA ILE A 94 -13.10 -8.29 2.45
C ILE A 94 -13.03 -9.81 2.47
N GLY A 95 -14.10 -10.50 2.87
CA GLY A 95 -14.13 -11.97 2.91
C GLY A 95 -13.87 -12.58 1.54
N ALA A 96 -14.53 -12.08 0.49
CA ALA A 96 -14.31 -12.52 -0.88
C ALA A 96 -12.90 -12.22 -1.39
N ALA A 97 -12.36 -11.03 -1.10
CA ALA A 97 -11.00 -10.65 -1.48
C ALA A 97 -9.94 -11.52 -0.82
N VAL A 98 -10.07 -11.80 0.48
CA VAL A 98 -9.14 -12.68 1.23
C VAL A 98 -9.21 -14.11 0.71
N ALA A 99 -10.41 -14.64 0.46
CA ALA A 99 -10.57 -15.98 -0.11
C ALA A 99 -9.97 -16.06 -1.53
N GLY A 100 -10.22 -15.06 -2.37
CA GLY A 100 -9.67 -15.01 -3.72
C GLY A 100 -8.15 -14.90 -3.74
N LEU A 101 -7.58 -14.06 -2.86
CA LEU A 101 -6.16 -13.91 -2.67
C LEU A 101 -5.50 -15.22 -2.22
N TRP A 102 -6.11 -15.95 -1.27
CA TRP A 102 -5.62 -17.25 -0.83
C TRP A 102 -5.55 -18.25 -2.00
N LEU A 103 -6.57 -18.30 -2.84
CA LEU A 103 -6.62 -19.18 -4.00
C LEU A 103 -5.61 -18.80 -5.10
N MET A 104 -5.36 -17.50 -5.32
CA MET A 104 -4.40 -17.03 -6.32
C MET A 104 -2.95 -17.25 -5.90
N THR A 105 -2.63 -16.88 -4.67
CA THR A 105 -1.25 -16.91 -4.17
C THR A 105 -0.87 -18.30 -3.69
N SER A 106 -1.86 -19.09 -3.23
CA SER A 106 -1.74 -20.44 -2.68
C SER A 106 -0.40 -20.59 -1.94
N PRO A 107 -0.16 -19.80 -0.87
CA PRO A 107 1.16 -19.64 -0.30
C PRO A 107 1.72 -21.01 0.10
N THR A 108 2.72 -21.48 -0.66
CA THR A 108 3.42 -22.74 -0.43
C THR A 108 4.64 -22.48 0.46
N GLY A 109 4.85 -23.34 1.45
CA GLY A 109 5.95 -23.20 2.38
C GLY A 109 5.63 -23.83 3.73
N ALA A 110 6.67 -24.29 4.43
CA ALA A 110 6.61 -24.88 5.76
C ALA A 110 6.06 -23.91 6.83
N ASP A 111 6.13 -24.36 8.09
CA ASP A 111 5.72 -23.68 9.32
C ASP A 111 5.99 -22.17 9.36
N LEU A 112 5.25 -21.48 10.24
CA LEU A 112 5.45 -20.05 10.50
C LEU A 112 6.92 -19.77 10.83
N ASN A 113 7.51 -18.84 10.10
CA ASN A 113 8.87 -18.37 10.33
C ASN A 113 8.89 -16.88 10.74
N ILE A 114 10.07 -16.39 11.13
CA ILE A 114 10.25 -14.99 11.54
C ILE A 114 9.93 -13.99 10.41
N GLY A 115 10.19 -14.37 9.15
CA GLY A 115 9.86 -13.57 7.98
C GLY A 115 8.35 -13.34 7.83
N ASP A 116 7.54 -14.37 8.09
CA ASP A 116 6.08 -14.27 8.05
C ASP A 116 5.56 -13.28 9.10
N VAL A 117 6.13 -13.31 10.30
CA VAL A 117 5.79 -12.36 11.38
C VAL A 117 6.19 -10.93 11.01
N LEU A 118 7.38 -10.74 10.44
CA LEU A 118 7.83 -9.44 9.95
C LEU A 118 6.95 -8.91 8.82
N THR A 119 6.54 -9.77 7.89
CA THR A 119 5.62 -9.37 6.83
C THR A 119 4.22 -9.04 7.37
N LEU A 120 3.77 -9.72 8.44
CA LEU A 120 2.52 -9.36 9.10
C LEU A 120 2.60 -7.97 9.76
N ILE A 121 3.75 -7.66 10.38
CA ILE A 121 4.03 -6.32 10.91
C ILE A 121 4.04 -5.27 9.78
N CYS A 122 4.60 -5.60 8.62
CA CYS A 122 4.50 -4.76 7.42
C CYS A 122 3.04 -4.48 7.04
N ALA A 123 2.19 -5.51 6.98
CA ALA A 123 0.77 -5.37 6.65
C ALA A 123 0.07 -4.39 7.61
N MET A 124 0.40 -4.44 8.90
CA MET A 124 -0.11 -3.50 9.90
C MET A 124 0.35 -2.06 9.64
N PHE A 125 1.64 -1.84 9.32
CA PHE A 125 2.16 -0.50 9.00
C PHE A 125 1.57 0.06 7.70
N PHE A 126 1.36 -0.76 6.68
CA PHE A 126 0.68 -0.33 5.46
C PHE A 126 -0.81 -0.05 5.70
N ALA A 127 -1.48 -0.81 6.57
CA ALA A 127 -2.84 -0.50 6.97
C ALA A 127 -2.92 0.85 7.72
N LEU A 128 -2.00 1.09 8.66
CA LEU A 128 -1.85 2.38 9.35
C LEU A 128 -1.57 3.52 8.35
N TYR A 129 -0.67 3.30 7.39
CA TYR A 129 -0.38 4.25 6.33
C TYR A 129 -1.63 4.60 5.52
N ILE A 130 -2.41 3.60 5.07
CA ILE A 130 -3.63 3.83 4.29
C ILE A 130 -4.65 4.63 5.09
N VAL A 131 -4.95 4.24 6.34
CA VAL A 131 -5.93 4.97 7.17
C VAL A 131 -5.44 6.38 7.51
N TYR A 132 -4.16 6.51 7.87
CA TYR A 132 -3.59 7.81 8.22
C TYR A 132 -3.42 8.74 7.02
N LEU A 133 -3.21 8.21 5.81
CA LEU A 133 -3.20 8.98 4.58
C LEU A 133 -4.54 9.68 4.36
N ASP A 134 -5.66 9.01 4.64
CA ASP A 134 -6.98 9.65 4.55
C ASP A 134 -7.10 10.83 5.52
N VAL A 135 -6.70 10.64 6.78
CA VAL A 135 -6.70 11.70 7.81
C VAL A 135 -5.78 12.86 7.41
N ALA A 136 -4.58 12.57 6.91
CA ALA A 136 -3.60 13.57 6.51
C ALA A 136 -4.02 14.32 5.24
N SER A 137 -4.70 13.65 4.29
CA SER A 137 -5.20 14.22 3.04
C SER A 137 -6.22 15.34 3.22
N ARG A 138 -6.89 15.39 4.37
CA ARG A 138 -7.84 16.46 4.72
C ARG A 138 -7.15 17.75 5.14
N ALA A 139 -5.91 17.67 5.63
CA ALA A 139 -5.18 18.82 6.16
C ALA A 139 -4.18 19.43 5.16
N MET A 140 -3.89 18.73 4.06
CA MET A 140 -2.78 19.05 3.17
C MET A 140 -3.12 18.77 1.71
N THR A 141 -2.50 19.52 0.80
CA THR A 141 -2.65 19.24 -0.63
C THR A 141 -1.88 17.96 -1.01
N THR A 142 -2.34 17.29 -2.07
CA THR A 142 -1.68 16.07 -2.59
C THR A 142 -0.18 16.28 -2.83
N PRO A 143 0.30 17.35 -3.52
CA PRO A 143 1.73 17.55 -3.72
C PRO A 143 2.53 17.68 -2.43
N GLN A 144 1.97 18.33 -1.40
CA GLN A 144 2.66 18.50 -0.11
C GLN A 144 2.82 17.15 0.61
N LEU A 145 1.78 16.31 0.59
CA LEU A 145 1.84 14.98 1.21
C LEU A 145 2.78 14.04 0.47
N THR A 146 2.76 14.02 -0.87
CA THR A 146 3.65 13.16 -1.66
C THR A 146 5.11 13.58 -1.50
N PHE A 147 5.37 14.88 -1.40
CA PHE A 147 6.70 15.39 -1.10
C PHE A 147 7.15 15.00 0.32
N LEU A 148 6.38 15.33 1.36
CA LEU A 148 6.79 15.09 2.74
C LEU A 148 6.96 13.59 3.06
N GLN A 149 6.04 12.73 2.63
CA GLN A 149 6.18 11.30 2.89
C GLN A 149 7.41 10.71 2.18
N SER A 150 7.71 11.16 0.96
CA SER A 150 8.89 10.71 0.19
C SER A 150 10.18 11.26 0.79
N ALA A 151 10.20 12.53 1.17
CA ALA A 151 11.34 13.17 1.83
C ALA A 151 11.64 12.51 3.18
N THR A 152 10.62 12.20 3.98
CA THR A 152 10.81 11.48 5.24
C THR A 152 11.34 10.07 5.02
N CYS A 153 10.79 9.31 4.06
CA CYS A 153 11.34 7.99 3.71
C CYS A 153 12.80 8.08 3.24
N ALA A 154 13.15 9.12 2.48
CA ALA A 154 14.52 9.35 2.02
C ALA A 154 15.46 9.62 3.19
N VAL A 155 15.09 10.52 4.11
CA VAL A 155 15.90 10.84 5.30
C VAL A 155 16.08 9.61 6.18
N LEU A 156 15.00 8.89 6.49
CA LEU A 156 15.07 7.67 7.31
C LEU A 156 15.91 6.59 6.63
N GLY A 157 15.78 6.43 5.31
CA GLY A 157 16.57 5.49 4.52
C GLY A 157 18.05 5.82 4.51
N VAL A 158 18.41 7.10 4.32
CA VAL A 158 19.81 7.54 4.37
C VAL A 158 20.40 7.29 5.75
N VAL A 159 19.69 7.66 6.83
CA VAL A 159 20.14 7.42 8.21
C VAL A 159 20.35 5.93 8.47
N ALA A 160 19.42 5.08 8.01
CA ALA A 160 19.54 3.63 8.16
C ALA A 160 20.73 3.07 7.35
N THR A 161 20.97 3.58 6.14
CA THR A 161 22.08 3.13 5.28
C THR A 161 23.44 3.50 5.88
N LEU A 162 23.60 4.75 6.35
CA LEU A 162 24.84 5.24 6.96
C LEU A 162 25.26 4.47 8.23
N GLY A 163 24.32 3.80 8.89
CA GLY A 163 24.59 3.01 10.08
C GLY A 163 24.80 1.51 9.84
N LEU A 164 24.53 0.99 8.64
CA LEU A 164 24.37 -0.45 8.41
C LEU A 164 25.01 -1.01 7.14
N GLU A 165 25.29 -0.20 6.11
CA GLU A 165 25.74 -0.70 4.80
C GLU A 165 26.96 0.06 4.27
N ASP A 166 27.96 -0.67 3.75
CA ASP A 166 29.03 -0.08 2.94
C ASP A 166 28.50 0.23 1.53
N PHE A 167 28.47 1.51 1.15
CA PHE A 167 27.86 1.95 -0.10
C PHE A 167 28.76 1.69 -1.31
N PHE A 168 28.51 0.60 -2.04
CA PHE A 168 29.15 0.30 -3.32
C PHE A 168 28.18 0.51 -4.49
N PHE A 169 28.15 1.72 -5.05
CA PHE A 169 27.35 2.01 -6.24
C PHE A 169 28.19 1.91 -7.51
N GLN A 170 27.94 0.89 -8.32
CA GLN A 170 28.48 0.78 -9.67
C GLN A 170 27.39 1.08 -10.70
N PRO A 171 27.29 2.33 -11.20
CA PRO A 171 26.26 2.72 -12.15
C PRO A 171 26.52 2.08 -13.50
N THR A 172 25.87 0.96 -13.76
CA THR A 172 25.68 0.46 -15.13
C THR A 172 24.46 1.13 -15.74
N LEU A 173 24.45 1.30 -17.07
CA LEU A 173 23.33 1.94 -17.78
C LEU A 173 22.00 1.22 -17.49
N SER A 174 22.02 -0.12 -17.39
CA SER A 174 20.85 -0.93 -17.04
C SER A 174 20.30 -0.60 -15.65
N VAL A 175 21.17 -0.48 -14.64
CA VAL A 175 20.76 -0.10 -13.28
C VAL A 175 20.18 1.31 -13.25
N VAL A 176 20.80 2.27 -13.94
CA VAL A 176 20.29 3.65 -14.01
C VAL A 176 18.91 3.71 -14.66
N LEU A 177 18.71 2.99 -15.77
CA LEU A 177 17.41 2.92 -16.45
C LEU A 177 16.34 2.24 -15.57
N ALA A 178 16.69 1.14 -14.88
CA ALA A 178 15.78 0.44 -13.97
C ALA A 178 15.37 1.34 -12.78
N VAL A 179 16.34 1.99 -12.12
CA VAL A 179 16.07 2.92 -11.01
C VAL A 179 15.24 4.12 -11.49
N GLY A 180 15.53 4.66 -12.67
CA GLY A 180 14.75 5.73 -13.29
C GLY A 180 13.29 5.33 -13.52
N TYR A 181 13.07 4.14 -14.10
CA TYR A 181 11.73 3.57 -14.31
C TYR A 181 10.98 3.37 -12.98
N LEU A 182 11.62 2.73 -12.00
CA LEU A 182 11.02 2.48 -10.68
C LEU A 182 10.74 3.76 -9.91
N THR A 183 11.57 4.78 -10.06
CA THR A 183 11.36 6.09 -9.43
C THR A 183 10.15 6.79 -10.07
N LEU A 184 10.11 6.93 -11.38
CA LEU A 184 9.09 7.73 -12.05
C LEU A 184 7.73 7.04 -12.06
N PHE A 185 7.68 5.78 -12.49
CA PHE A 185 6.42 5.05 -12.66
C PHE A 185 5.99 4.35 -11.38
N ALA A 186 6.88 3.57 -10.75
CA ALA A 186 6.49 2.77 -9.59
C ALA A 186 6.47 3.55 -8.27
N THR A 187 7.05 4.76 -8.20
CA THR A 187 7.06 5.59 -6.98
C THR A 187 6.35 6.93 -7.16
N VAL A 188 6.81 7.80 -8.05
CA VAL A 188 6.27 9.17 -8.20
C VAL A 188 4.82 9.11 -8.68
N LEU A 189 4.56 8.43 -9.80
CA LEU A 189 3.23 8.35 -10.38
C LEU A 189 2.24 7.63 -9.45
N THR A 190 2.59 6.44 -8.96
CA THR A 190 1.73 5.64 -8.06
C THR A 190 1.45 6.35 -6.74
N THR A 191 2.46 6.88 -6.06
CA THR A 191 2.28 7.60 -4.78
C THR A 191 1.44 8.85 -4.99
N PHE A 192 1.63 9.56 -6.11
CA PHE A 192 0.80 10.71 -6.45
C PHE A 192 -0.65 10.33 -6.73
N MET A 193 -0.89 9.31 -7.55
CA MET A 193 -2.23 8.82 -7.85
C MET A 193 -2.94 8.30 -6.60
N GLN A 194 -2.26 7.49 -5.78
CA GLN A 194 -2.80 7.01 -4.51
C GLN A 194 -3.17 8.19 -3.60
N THR A 195 -2.24 9.10 -3.34
CA THR A 195 -2.49 10.26 -2.48
C THR A 195 -3.59 11.18 -3.05
N LYS A 196 -3.69 11.30 -4.38
CA LYS A 196 -4.70 12.13 -5.04
C LYS A 196 -6.10 11.52 -4.96
N TYR A 197 -6.21 10.22 -5.20
CA TYR A 197 -7.48 9.56 -5.42
C TYR A 197 -8.03 8.83 -4.21
N GLN A 198 -7.17 8.39 -3.28
CA GLN A 198 -7.61 7.68 -2.09
C GLN A 198 -8.57 8.50 -1.22
N LYS A 199 -8.40 9.82 -1.16
CA LYS A 199 -9.30 10.73 -0.42
C LYS A 199 -10.74 10.81 -0.96
N PHE A 200 -11.00 10.26 -2.14
CA PHE A 200 -12.36 10.17 -2.73
C PHE A 200 -13.03 8.83 -2.46
N THR A 201 -12.37 7.93 -1.74
CA THR A 201 -12.93 6.66 -1.28
C THR A 201 -12.61 6.47 0.20
N THR A 202 -13.18 5.45 0.83
CA THR A 202 -12.83 5.12 2.22
C THR A 202 -11.55 4.29 2.26
N PRO A 203 -10.74 4.38 3.34
CA PRO A 203 -9.61 3.48 3.57
C PRO A 203 -9.94 2.00 3.33
N THR A 204 -11.06 1.52 3.88
CA THR A 204 -11.50 0.12 3.71
C THR A 204 -11.72 -0.23 2.24
N ARG A 205 -12.43 0.62 1.48
CA ARG A 205 -12.63 0.42 0.04
C ARG A 205 -11.32 0.43 -0.73
N ALA A 206 -10.44 1.40 -0.46
CA ALA A 206 -9.12 1.48 -1.07
C ALA A 206 -8.30 0.20 -0.84
N ALA A 207 -8.32 -0.33 0.38
CA ALA A 207 -7.62 -1.57 0.72
C ALA A 207 -8.16 -2.77 -0.06
N VAL A 208 -9.48 -2.89 -0.22
CA VAL A 208 -10.10 -3.93 -1.05
C VAL A 208 -9.69 -3.77 -2.52
N ILE A 209 -9.67 -2.54 -3.06
CA ILE A 209 -9.20 -2.26 -4.43
C ILE A 209 -7.73 -2.69 -4.61
N PHE A 210 -6.86 -2.47 -3.62
CA PHE A 210 -5.45 -2.87 -3.72
C PHE A 210 -5.26 -4.38 -3.81
N THR A 211 -6.21 -5.20 -3.36
CA THR A 211 -6.16 -6.66 -3.53
C THR A 211 -6.28 -7.10 -5.00
N VAL A 212 -6.59 -6.21 -5.93
CA VAL A 212 -6.60 -6.49 -7.38
C VAL A 212 -5.18 -6.60 -7.96
N GLU A 213 -4.15 -6.14 -7.25
CA GLU A 213 -2.75 -6.24 -7.68
C GLU A 213 -2.34 -7.63 -8.21
N PRO A 214 -2.53 -8.75 -7.48
CA PRO A 214 -2.21 -10.10 -7.99
C PRO A 214 -2.97 -10.47 -9.27
N VAL A 215 -4.19 -9.94 -9.48
CA VAL A 215 -4.95 -10.15 -10.72
C VAL A 215 -4.21 -9.48 -11.89
N TRP A 216 -3.78 -8.23 -11.73
CA TRP A 216 -3.00 -7.51 -12.73
C TRP A 216 -1.62 -8.13 -12.96
N ALA A 217 -0.91 -8.51 -11.89
CA ALA A 217 0.39 -9.17 -11.98
C ALA A 217 0.28 -10.47 -12.79
N SER A 218 -0.75 -11.26 -12.50
CA SER A 218 -1.00 -12.52 -13.21
C SER A 218 -1.38 -12.33 -14.68
N LEU A 219 -2.15 -11.28 -14.99
CA LEU A 219 -2.49 -10.92 -16.36
C LEU A 219 -1.24 -10.49 -17.14
N MET A 220 -0.37 -9.69 -16.53
CA MET A 220 0.89 -9.28 -17.16
C MET A 220 1.85 -10.46 -17.35
N ALA A 221 1.93 -11.39 -16.39
CA ALA A 221 2.71 -12.61 -16.53
C ALA A 221 2.20 -13.47 -17.71
N TYR A 222 0.89 -13.60 -17.87
CA TYR A 222 0.32 -14.28 -19.03
C TYR A 222 0.66 -13.59 -20.36
N VAL A 223 0.50 -12.26 -20.45
CA VAL A 223 0.72 -11.50 -21.68
C VAL A 223 2.20 -11.41 -22.07
N LEU A 224 3.08 -11.15 -21.10
CA LEU A 224 4.49 -10.85 -21.34
C LEU A 224 5.39 -12.08 -21.27
N LEU A 225 5.09 -13.04 -20.38
CA LEU A 225 5.91 -14.22 -20.13
C LEU A 225 5.28 -15.50 -20.70
N GLY A 226 4.02 -15.45 -21.12
CA GLY A 226 3.28 -16.63 -21.59
C GLY A 226 2.85 -17.57 -20.45
N GLU A 227 2.96 -17.14 -19.20
CA GLU A 227 2.63 -17.96 -18.02
C GLU A 227 1.12 -18.17 -17.90
N ARG A 228 0.68 -19.43 -17.82
CA ARG A 228 -0.75 -19.75 -17.73
C ARG A 228 -1.20 -19.77 -16.28
N LEU A 229 -2.30 -19.07 -16.02
CA LEU A 229 -2.98 -19.15 -14.74
C LEU A 229 -3.70 -20.50 -14.59
N GLY A 230 -3.43 -21.20 -13.50
CA GLY A 230 -4.20 -22.39 -13.13
C GLY A 230 -5.66 -22.06 -12.81
N THR A 231 -6.53 -23.08 -12.81
CA THR A 231 -7.96 -22.93 -12.49
C THR A 231 -8.21 -22.26 -11.14
N LEU A 232 -7.42 -22.60 -10.11
CA LEU A 232 -7.51 -21.94 -8.80
C LEU A 232 -7.17 -20.46 -8.87
N GLY A 233 -6.17 -20.07 -9.68
CA GLY A 233 -5.82 -18.68 -9.90
C GLY A 233 -6.93 -17.90 -10.62
N VAL A 234 -7.62 -18.52 -11.59
CA VAL A 234 -8.76 -17.90 -12.28
C VAL A 234 -9.93 -17.69 -11.32
N VAL A 235 -10.29 -18.70 -10.53
CA VAL A 235 -11.35 -18.59 -9.52
C VAL A 235 -10.99 -17.55 -8.46
N GLY A 236 -9.74 -17.55 -8.01
CA GLY A 236 -9.24 -16.57 -7.05
C GLY A 236 -9.32 -15.14 -7.58
N GLY A 237 -8.91 -14.91 -8.84
CA GLY A 237 -9.01 -13.61 -9.49
C GLY A 237 -10.46 -13.14 -9.64
N ALA A 238 -11.37 -14.04 -10.02
CA ALA A 238 -12.80 -13.72 -10.11
C ALA A 238 -13.41 -13.34 -8.76
N LEU A 239 -13.00 -14.02 -7.68
CA LEU A 239 -13.43 -13.71 -6.31
C LEU A 239 -12.92 -12.35 -5.83
N ILE A 240 -11.66 -12.00 -6.12
CA ILE A 240 -11.11 -10.67 -5.81
C ILE A 240 -11.93 -9.58 -6.51
N ILE A 241 -12.16 -9.71 -7.82
CA ILE A 241 -12.95 -8.72 -8.58
C ILE A 241 -14.37 -8.61 -8.03
N THR A 242 -14.99 -9.73 -7.68
CA THR A 242 -16.33 -9.75 -7.09
C THR A 242 -16.34 -9.08 -5.71
N GLY A 243 -15.32 -9.33 -4.86
CA GLY A 243 -15.18 -8.69 -3.56
C GLY A 243 -15.07 -7.16 -3.66
N VAL A 244 -14.31 -6.67 -4.65
CA VAL A 244 -14.22 -5.23 -4.96
C VAL A 244 -15.56 -4.67 -5.38
N LEU A 245 -16.26 -5.34 -6.31
CA LEU A 245 -17.57 -4.89 -6.79
C LEU A 245 -18.59 -4.86 -5.65
N ILE A 246 -18.61 -5.86 -4.77
CA ILE A 246 -19.48 -5.87 -3.59
C ILE A 246 -19.15 -4.70 -2.66
N SER A 247 -17.88 -4.46 -2.36
CA SER A 247 -17.44 -3.40 -1.45
C SER A 247 -17.70 -1.98 -1.99
N GLU A 248 -17.68 -1.79 -3.30
CA GLU A 248 -17.94 -0.51 -3.96
C GLU A 248 -19.44 -0.26 -4.23
N LEU A 249 -20.18 -1.29 -4.63
CA LEU A 249 -21.59 -1.17 -5.02
C LEU A 249 -22.55 -1.38 -3.84
N SER A 250 -22.07 -1.77 -2.67
CA SER A 250 -22.92 -2.04 -1.50
C SER A 250 -23.81 -0.86 -1.11
N ASP A 251 -23.32 0.37 -1.23
CA ASP A 251 -24.09 1.57 -0.89
C ASP A 251 -25.31 1.78 -1.80
N LYS A 252 -25.28 1.18 -3.00
CA LYS A 252 -26.38 1.26 -3.97
C LYS A 252 -27.34 0.09 -3.87
N ILE A 253 -27.04 -0.93 -3.05
CA ILE A 253 -27.86 -2.14 -2.91
C ILE A 253 -28.67 -2.05 -1.60
N PRO A 254 -30.02 -2.03 -1.65
CA PRO A 254 -30.87 -1.85 -0.46
C PRO A 254 -30.65 -2.90 0.65
N PHE A 255 -30.23 -4.10 0.27
CA PHE A 255 -29.91 -5.20 1.21
C PHE A 255 -28.77 -4.84 2.17
N PHE A 256 -27.74 -4.13 1.69
CA PHE A 256 -26.60 -3.71 2.52
C PHE A 256 -26.83 -2.34 3.20
N ASN A 257 -27.80 -1.56 2.73
CA ASN A 257 -28.14 -0.25 3.27
C ASN A 257 -28.89 -0.28 4.62
N LYS A 258 -29.45 -1.43 5.01
CA LYS A 258 -30.19 -1.58 6.29
C LYS A 258 -29.34 -1.35 7.55
N GLY A 259 -28.01 -1.44 7.46
CA GLY A 259 -27.12 -1.13 8.59
C GLY A 259 -27.00 0.37 8.90
N LEU A 260 -27.19 1.24 7.90
CA LEU A 260 -27.11 2.70 8.06
C LEU A 260 -28.42 3.28 8.64
N ALA A 261 -29.57 2.73 8.26
CA ALA A 261 -30.88 3.19 8.75
C ALA A 261 -31.09 2.95 10.25
N ALA A 262 -30.45 1.93 10.84
CA ALA A 262 -30.59 1.63 12.27
C ALA A 262 -29.77 2.57 13.18
N GLU A 263 -28.70 3.21 12.67
CA GLU A 263 -27.93 4.22 13.43
C GLU A 263 -28.58 5.61 13.35
N GLU A 264 -29.29 5.94 12.26
CA GLU A 264 -30.04 7.20 12.11
C GLU A 264 -31.32 7.24 12.97
N GLU A 265 -31.96 6.10 13.25
CA GLU A 265 -33.11 6.02 14.17
C GLU A 265 -32.71 5.96 15.66
N ALA A 266 -31.42 5.81 15.97
CA ALA A 266 -30.89 5.71 17.34
C ALA A 266 -30.16 6.97 17.84
N SER A 267 -30.10 8.04 17.02
CA SER A 267 -29.58 9.38 17.36
C SER A 267 -30.71 10.38 17.54
#